data_AF-G8LTX4-F1
#
_entry.id   AF-G8LTX4-F1
#
_cell.length_a   1.000
_cell.length_b   1.000
_cell.length_c   1.000
_cell.angle_alpha   90.00
_cell.angle_beta   90.00
_cell.angle_gamma   90.00
#
_symmetry.space_group_name_H-M   'P 1'
#
loop_
_entity.id
_entity.type
_entity.pdbx_description
1 polymer ?
#
loop_
_entity_poly.entity_id
_entity_poly.type
_entity_poly.pdbx_seq_one_letter_code
_entity_poly.pdbx_strand_id
1 'polypeptide(L)'
;MHRQLCVIIACIFIISIFAGCSVFQKIGDNDEVSPASSIALSEAEARQIADKSPVSLYFANEEGTKLKLEIRYVPMDELKKPVEEIASLIVRELINGPSKGSTLKPTIPEGTKLRSVKISGDVATVDFSKEFKENHPGGKAAEQLTIYSVVNSLTELKEISQVKFKIEGKTSKEFKGAFKFDNAFPRSTSLISKETTNLTKPDTSEESKKSEESKKDKTEKDNKGNKDAQATISDQDSADEIEVFEEHEHPPVSEIIDEDDEEGKTTFYFEDEPIEEELVE
;
A
#
# COMPACT_ATOMS: atom_id res chain seq x y z
N MET A 1 -19.55 61.13 43.07
CA MET A 1 -18.24 60.44 43.10
C MET A 1 -17.95 59.66 41.82
N HIS A 2 -18.91 58.93 41.22
CA HIS A 2 -18.69 58.16 39.97
C HIS A 2 -18.28 58.99 38.73
N ARG A 3 -18.82 60.20 38.56
CA ARG A 3 -18.44 61.07 37.42
C ARG A 3 -16.98 61.51 37.45
N GLN A 4 -16.45 61.79 38.64
CA GLN A 4 -15.05 62.15 38.83
C GLN A 4 -14.13 60.91 38.67
N LEU A 5 -14.60 59.74 39.10
CA LEU A 5 -13.89 58.47 38.94
C LEU A 5 -13.71 58.08 37.45
N CYS A 6 -14.73 58.28 36.62
CA CYS A 6 -14.64 57.99 35.18
C CYS A 6 -13.64 58.90 34.44
N VAL A 7 -13.55 60.17 34.83
CA VAL A 7 -12.58 61.11 34.22
C VAL A 7 -11.15 60.74 34.58
N ILE A 8 -10.90 60.34 35.84
CA ILE A 8 -9.56 59.91 36.29
C ILE A 8 -9.11 58.63 35.57
N ILE A 9 -10.01 57.64 35.38
CA ILE A 9 -9.68 56.39 34.67
C ILE A 9 -9.39 56.65 33.18
N ALA A 10 -10.13 57.56 32.54
CA ALA A 10 -9.89 57.94 31.15
C ALA A 10 -8.54 58.64 30.98
N CYS A 11 -8.15 59.51 31.92
CA CYS A 11 -6.85 60.17 31.88
C CYS A 11 -5.67 59.19 32.05
N ILE A 12 -5.81 58.16 32.90
CA ILE A 12 -4.78 57.12 33.08
C ILE A 12 -4.61 56.28 31.80
N PHE A 13 -5.71 55.97 31.10
CA PHE A 13 -5.65 55.23 29.83
C PHE A 13 -5.02 56.02 28.67
N ILE A 14 -5.13 57.36 28.69
CA ILE A 14 -4.52 58.22 27.67
C ILE A 14 -3.01 58.39 27.91
N ILE A 15 -2.55 58.39 29.17
CA ILE A 15 -1.13 58.52 29.52
C ILE A 15 -0.35 57.24 29.17
N SER A 16 -0.96 56.06 29.28
CA SER A 16 -0.30 54.78 28.94
C SER A 16 -0.08 54.56 27.45
N ILE A 17 -0.77 55.28 26.57
CA ILE A 17 -0.58 55.21 25.11
C ILE A 17 0.59 56.09 24.63
N PHE A 18 0.98 57.11 25.41
CA PHE A 18 2.08 58.02 25.08
C PHE A 18 3.46 57.59 25.65
N ALA A 19 3.52 56.55 26.48
CA ALA A 19 4.77 56.02 27.03
C ALA A 19 5.39 54.87 26.19
N GLY A 20 4.99 54.72 24.93
CA GLY A 20 5.44 53.64 24.05
C GLY A 20 6.16 54.12 22.80
N CYS A 21 7.31 54.79 22.95
CA CYS A 21 8.44 54.79 22.00
C CYS A 21 9.54 55.78 22.43
N SER A 22 10.67 55.29 22.97
CA SER A 22 12.00 55.95 22.87
C SER A 22 13.10 55.22 23.68
N VAL A 23 13.27 53.91 23.47
CA VAL A 23 14.54 53.23 23.77
C VAL A 23 14.89 52.31 22.62
N PHE A 24 15.34 52.88 21.50
CA PHE A 24 16.26 52.17 20.63
C PHE A 24 17.05 53.15 19.76
N GLN A 25 18.16 53.64 20.30
CA GLN A 25 19.29 53.93 19.44
C GLN A 25 20.59 53.80 20.21
N LYS A 26 21.52 53.07 19.60
CA LYS A 26 22.97 53.10 19.79
C LYS A 26 23.56 52.02 20.71
N ILE A 27 23.83 50.86 20.12
CA ILE A 27 25.17 50.27 20.07
C ILE A 27 25.36 49.81 18.62
N GLY A 28 26.38 50.35 17.95
CA GLY A 28 26.90 49.79 16.73
C GLY A 28 27.92 48.73 17.13
N ASP A 29 27.74 47.53 16.60
CA ASP A 29 28.84 46.65 16.25
C ASP A 29 28.46 46.00 14.92
N ASN A 30 29.44 45.92 14.02
CA ASN A 30 29.27 45.33 12.71
C ASN A 30 29.25 43.82 12.89
N ASP A 31 28.07 43.22 12.92
CA ASP A 31 27.90 41.82 12.59
C ASP A 31 26.88 41.72 11.47
N GLU A 32 27.41 41.60 10.26
CA GLU A 32 26.71 41.21 9.05
C GLU A 32 26.24 39.76 9.20
N VAL A 33 25.22 39.53 10.04
CA VAL A 33 24.47 38.27 10.06
C VAL A 33 23.48 38.28 8.90
N SER A 34 24.01 38.05 7.70
CA SER A 34 23.21 37.52 6.60
C SER A 34 22.52 36.25 7.10
N PRO A 35 21.19 36.11 7.00
CA PRO A 35 20.56 34.83 7.25
C PRO A 35 21.14 33.82 6.25
N ALA A 36 21.93 32.88 6.74
CA ALA A 36 22.32 31.71 5.98
C ALA A 36 21.02 30.96 5.59
N SER A 37 20.86 30.77 4.28
CA SER A 37 19.70 30.17 3.59
C SER A 37 18.47 31.05 3.39
N SER A 38 18.62 32.19 2.69
CA SER A 38 17.61 32.56 1.70
C SER A 38 17.86 31.74 0.43
N ILE A 39 17.22 30.57 0.30
CA ILE A 39 16.99 30.06 -1.04
C ILE A 39 15.97 31.04 -1.63
N ALA A 40 16.43 31.95 -2.48
CA ALA A 40 15.55 32.74 -3.32
C ALA A 40 14.90 31.77 -4.30
N LEU A 41 13.81 31.12 -3.89
CA LEU A 41 12.98 30.38 -4.83
C LEU A 41 12.48 31.37 -5.86
N SER A 42 12.77 31.10 -7.12
CA SER A 42 12.16 31.85 -8.21
C SER A 42 10.65 31.72 -8.13
N GLU A 43 9.92 32.73 -8.61
CA GLU A 43 8.45 32.67 -8.68
C GLU A 43 7.96 31.43 -9.45
N ALA A 44 8.75 30.96 -10.43
CA ALA A 44 8.47 29.73 -11.17
C ALA A 44 8.65 28.46 -10.31
N GLU A 45 9.68 28.37 -9.48
CA GLU A 45 9.89 27.24 -8.57
C GLU A 45 8.86 27.23 -7.43
N ALA A 46 8.48 28.40 -6.92
CA ALA A 46 7.42 28.53 -5.93
C ALA A 46 6.06 28.06 -6.48
N ARG A 47 5.73 28.42 -7.73
CA ARG A 47 4.52 27.92 -8.42
C ARG A 47 4.54 26.41 -8.61
N GLN A 48 5.67 25.82 -8.99
CA GLN A 48 5.77 24.36 -9.17
C GLN A 48 5.65 23.54 -7.87
N ILE A 49 5.95 24.13 -6.71
CA ILE A 49 5.71 23.51 -5.41
C ILE A 49 4.26 23.72 -4.98
N ALA A 50 3.67 24.89 -5.28
CA ALA A 50 2.26 25.18 -4.99
C ALA A 50 1.29 24.28 -5.78
N ASP A 51 1.68 23.84 -6.98
CA ASP A 51 0.82 23.03 -7.86
C ASP A 51 0.83 21.52 -7.53
N LYS A 52 1.45 21.10 -6.42
CA LYS A 52 1.45 19.70 -5.99
C LYS A 52 0.80 19.53 -4.62
N SER A 53 0.07 18.44 -4.47
CA SER A 53 -0.61 18.08 -3.24
C SER A 53 -0.11 16.72 -2.73
N PRO A 54 0.00 16.54 -1.40
CA PRO A 54 0.43 15.28 -0.81
C PRO A 54 -0.68 14.21 -0.87
N VAL A 55 -0.29 12.98 -1.16
CA VAL A 55 -1.09 11.76 -0.94
C VAL A 55 -0.35 10.82 0.01
N SER A 56 -1.12 10.15 0.85
CA SER A 56 -0.62 9.24 1.87
C SER A 56 -0.59 7.80 1.34
N LEU A 57 0.59 7.19 1.30
CA LEU A 57 0.80 5.80 0.85
C LEU A 57 1.38 4.98 2.00
N TYR A 58 0.79 3.83 2.29
CA TYR A 58 1.28 2.95 3.35
C TYR A 58 2.01 1.76 2.75
N PHE A 59 3.32 1.66 2.99
CA PHE A 59 4.17 0.54 2.57
C PHE A 59 4.66 -0.26 3.77
N ALA A 60 5.23 -1.45 3.54
CA ALA A 60 5.82 -2.22 4.62
C ALA A 60 7.10 -1.54 5.13
N ASN A 61 7.31 -1.53 6.45
CA ASN A 61 8.59 -1.13 7.02
C ASN A 61 9.70 -2.11 6.63
N GLU A 62 10.95 -1.74 6.90
CA GLU A 62 12.13 -2.54 6.57
C GLU A 62 12.08 -3.96 7.16
N GLU A 63 11.49 -4.12 8.34
CA GLU A 63 11.32 -5.42 9.01
C GLU A 63 10.19 -6.28 8.43
N GLY A 64 9.27 -5.70 7.64
CA GLY A 64 8.09 -6.42 7.15
C GLY A 64 7.07 -6.77 8.25
N THR A 65 7.00 -5.96 9.31
CA THR A 65 6.16 -6.19 10.50
C THR A 65 5.00 -5.20 10.60
N LYS A 66 5.17 -3.99 10.07
CA LYS A 66 4.21 -2.88 10.15
C LYS A 66 4.15 -2.09 8.85
N LEU A 67 3.11 -1.27 8.72
CA LEU A 67 2.96 -0.29 7.66
C LEU A 67 3.56 1.04 8.09
N LYS A 68 4.34 1.67 7.23
CA LYS A 68 4.91 3.01 7.43
C LYS A 68 4.39 3.95 6.35
N LEU A 69 4.07 5.17 6.75
CA LEU A 69 3.56 6.21 5.87
C LEU A 69 4.69 6.77 5.01
N GLU A 70 4.45 6.86 3.71
CA GLU A 70 5.20 7.64 2.75
C GLU A 70 4.26 8.70 2.15
N ILE A 71 4.70 9.96 2.14
CA ILE A 71 3.98 11.05 1.48
C ILE A 71 4.52 11.20 0.07
N ARG A 72 3.63 11.14 -0.92
CA ARG A 72 3.95 11.37 -2.33
C ARG A 72 3.24 12.62 -2.83
N TYR A 73 3.94 13.46 -3.60
CA TYR A 73 3.37 14.69 -4.13
C TYR A 73 2.89 14.47 -5.57
N VAL A 74 1.59 14.65 -5.78
CA VAL A 74 0.94 14.54 -7.10
C VAL A 74 0.44 15.90 -7.55
N PRO A 75 0.30 16.17 -8.87
CA PRO A 75 -0.26 17.43 -9.36
C PRO A 75 -1.63 17.71 -8.72
N MET A 76 -1.89 18.96 -8.33
CA MET A 76 -3.14 19.33 -7.67
C MET A 76 -4.38 19.02 -8.52
N ASP A 77 -4.25 19.10 -9.85
CA ASP A 77 -5.33 18.77 -10.77
C ASP A 77 -5.77 17.30 -10.70
N GLU A 78 -4.88 16.38 -10.28
CA GLU A 78 -5.25 14.99 -10.00
C GLU A 78 -6.22 14.89 -8.81
N LEU A 79 -6.10 15.77 -7.82
CA LEU A 79 -6.97 15.77 -6.63
C LEU A 79 -8.28 16.54 -6.80
N LYS A 80 -8.48 17.18 -7.95
CA LYS A 80 -9.76 17.83 -8.32
C LYS A 80 -10.71 16.88 -9.06
N LYS A 81 -10.22 15.69 -9.42
CA LYS A 81 -10.98 14.65 -10.14
C LYS A 81 -12.02 13.99 -9.22
N PRO A 82 -12.97 13.22 -9.78
CA PRO A 82 -13.87 12.38 -8.99
C PRO A 82 -13.10 11.48 -8.02
N VAL A 83 -13.70 11.18 -6.87
CA VAL A 83 -13.04 10.42 -5.79
C VAL A 83 -12.57 9.04 -6.25
N GLU A 84 -13.27 8.42 -7.20
CA GLU A 84 -12.89 7.14 -7.82
C GLU A 84 -11.58 7.23 -8.62
N GLU A 85 -11.34 8.36 -9.28
CA GLU A 85 -10.10 8.61 -10.02
C GLU A 85 -8.94 8.87 -9.08
N ILE A 86 -9.17 9.62 -8.00
CA ILE A 86 -8.18 9.84 -6.93
C ILE A 86 -7.82 8.51 -6.25
N ALA A 87 -8.82 7.69 -5.91
CA ALA A 87 -8.60 6.37 -5.35
C ALA A 87 -7.82 5.47 -6.33
N SER A 88 -8.13 5.53 -7.63
CA SER A 88 -7.38 4.81 -8.66
C SER A 88 -5.93 5.27 -8.75
N LEU A 89 -5.67 6.58 -8.65
CA LEU A 89 -4.32 7.15 -8.59
C LEU A 89 -3.55 6.59 -7.39
N ILE A 90 -4.12 6.63 -6.19
CA ILE A 90 -3.49 6.11 -4.96
C ILE A 90 -3.10 4.63 -5.13
N VAL A 91 -4.01 3.81 -5.67
CA VAL A 91 -3.72 2.38 -5.88
C VAL A 91 -2.63 2.17 -6.93
N ARG A 92 -2.59 2.95 -8.01
CA ARG A 92 -1.49 2.90 -8.98
C ARG A 92 -0.16 3.29 -8.34
N GLU A 93 -0.14 4.29 -7.48
CA GLU A 93 1.06 4.68 -6.76
C GLU A 93 1.55 3.61 -5.77
N LEU A 94 0.63 2.86 -5.15
CA LEU A 94 0.99 1.66 -4.36
C LEU A 94 1.57 0.55 -5.22
N ILE A 95 0.99 0.29 -6.41
CA ILE A 95 1.53 -0.69 -7.38
C ILE A 95 2.93 -0.30 -7.84
N ASN A 96 3.19 0.99 -8.05
CA ASN A 96 4.52 1.52 -8.42
C ASN A 96 5.56 1.30 -7.30
N GLY A 97 5.12 1.02 -6.08
CA GLY A 97 5.98 0.77 -4.92
C GLY A 97 6.49 2.05 -4.25
N PRO A 98 7.32 1.89 -3.20
CA PRO A 98 7.91 2.99 -2.46
C PRO A 98 8.92 3.79 -3.31
N SER A 99 9.25 4.99 -2.86
CA SER A 99 10.19 5.87 -3.56
C SER A 99 11.57 5.23 -3.71
N LYS A 100 12.27 5.50 -4.81
CA LYS A 100 13.65 5.00 -5.01
C LYS A 100 14.56 5.49 -3.88
N GLY A 101 15.34 4.57 -3.30
CA GLY A 101 16.21 4.86 -2.15
C GLY A 101 15.49 4.83 -0.79
N SER A 102 14.19 4.57 -0.75
CA SER A 102 13.45 4.32 0.49
C SER A 102 13.84 2.98 1.11
N THR A 103 13.86 2.90 2.45
CA THR A 103 14.01 1.61 3.18
C THR A 103 12.70 0.83 3.29
N LEU A 104 11.61 1.42 2.79
CA LEU A 104 10.29 0.78 2.74
C LEU A 104 10.27 -0.34 1.70
N LYS A 105 9.44 -1.35 1.97
CA LYS A 105 9.26 -2.50 1.09
C LYS A 105 7.91 -2.42 0.36
N PRO A 106 7.85 -2.79 -0.93
CA PRO A 106 6.58 -2.90 -1.64
C PRO A 106 5.70 -3.95 -0.98
N THR A 107 4.40 -3.68 -0.98
CA THR A 107 3.36 -4.56 -0.43
C THR A 107 2.56 -5.25 -1.54
N ILE A 108 2.44 -4.58 -2.69
CA ILE A 108 1.72 -5.12 -3.84
C ILE A 108 2.64 -6.05 -4.64
N PRO A 109 2.23 -7.29 -4.97
CA PRO A 109 3.05 -8.21 -5.75
C PRO A 109 3.39 -7.68 -7.14
N GLU A 110 4.58 -8.01 -7.62
CA GLU A 110 5.04 -7.63 -8.95
C GLU A 110 4.10 -8.15 -10.04
N GLY A 111 3.93 -7.34 -11.09
CA GLY A 111 3.04 -7.66 -12.21
C GLY A 111 1.55 -7.37 -11.95
N THR A 112 1.16 -6.99 -10.72
CA THR A 112 -0.21 -6.57 -10.42
C THR A 112 -0.63 -5.39 -11.28
N LYS A 113 -1.83 -5.46 -11.86
CA LYS A 113 -2.48 -4.35 -12.57
C LYS A 113 -3.77 -3.96 -11.86
N LEU A 114 -4.05 -2.66 -11.80
CA LEU A 114 -5.35 -2.15 -11.40
C LEU A 114 -6.32 -2.26 -12.57
N ARG A 115 -7.42 -2.99 -12.39
CA ARG A 115 -8.50 -3.09 -13.40
C ARG A 115 -9.53 -1.97 -13.21
N SER A 116 -10.03 -1.78 -11.98
CA SER A 116 -10.97 -0.69 -11.69
C SER A 116 -11.02 -0.37 -10.19
N VAL A 117 -11.47 0.85 -9.87
CA VAL A 117 -11.94 1.23 -8.54
C VAL A 117 -13.36 1.77 -8.69
N LYS A 118 -14.29 1.30 -7.86
CA LYS A 118 -15.67 1.79 -7.80
C LYS A 118 -16.04 2.08 -6.36
N ILE A 119 -16.70 3.20 -6.11
CA ILE A 119 -17.14 3.58 -4.76
C ILE A 119 -18.66 3.52 -4.71
N SER A 120 -19.19 2.91 -3.66
CA SER A 120 -20.62 2.84 -3.39
C SER A 120 -20.85 3.04 -1.90
N GLY A 121 -21.53 4.11 -1.52
CA GLY A 121 -21.59 4.56 -0.13
C GLY A 121 -20.19 4.89 0.39
N ASP A 122 -19.79 4.26 1.50
CA ASP A 122 -18.48 4.40 2.15
C ASP A 122 -17.49 3.27 1.79
N VAL A 123 -17.85 2.40 0.84
CA VAL A 123 -17.05 1.21 0.46
C VAL A 123 -16.44 1.39 -0.92
N ALA A 124 -15.10 1.35 -0.99
CA ALA A 124 -14.36 1.27 -2.23
C ALA A 124 -14.14 -0.19 -2.64
N THR A 125 -14.61 -0.58 -3.81
CA THR A 125 -14.32 -1.89 -4.43
C THR A 125 -13.16 -1.75 -5.40
N VAL A 126 -12.04 -2.40 -5.09
CA VAL A 126 -10.82 -2.41 -5.91
C VAL A 126 -10.70 -3.75 -6.62
N ASP A 127 -10.66 -3.72 -7.95
CA ASP A 127 -10.48 -4.89 -8.80
C ASP A 127 -9.06 -4.94 -9.34
N PHE A 128 -8.33 -5.99 -8.98
CA PHE A 128 -6.96 -6.23 -9.42
C PHE A 128 -6.90 -7.35 -10.47
N SER A 129 -5.78 -7.40 -11.19
CA SER A 129 -5.44 -8.56 -11.99
C SER A 129 -5.06 -9.78 -11.14
N LYS A 130 -5.05 -10.96 -11.75
CA LYS A 130 -4.73 -12.24 -11.08
C LYS A 130 -3.37 -12.25 -10.37
N GLU A 131 -2.38 -11.52 -10.87
CA GLU A 131 -1.01 -11.45 -10.32
C GLU A 131 -1.01 -10.94 -8.88
N PHE A 132 -1.98 -10.10 -8.51
CA PHE A 132 -2.16 -9.62 -7.14
C PHE A 132 -2.26 -10.77 -6.13
N LYS A 133 -2.88 -11.87 -6.54
CA LYS A 133 -2.95 -13.10 -5.74
C LYS A 133 -1.85 -14.05 -6.15
N GLU A 134 -1.73 -14.42 -7.42
CA GLU A 134 -0.83 -15.48 -7.88
C GLU A 134 0.64 -15.25 -7.45
N ASN A 135 1.15 -14.03 -7.61
CA ASN A 135 2.54 -13.68 -7.31
C ASN A 135 2.78 -13.32 -5.83
N HIS A 136 1.73 -13.30 -5.01
CA HIS A 136 1.88 -12.97 -3.60
C HIS A 136 2.67 -14.07 -2.87
N PRO A 137 3.70 -13.72 -2.05
CA PRO A 137 4.54 -14.70 -1.35
C PRO A 137 3.78 -15.56 -0.34
N GLY A 138 2.58 -15.10 0.06
CA GLY A 138 1.74 -15.74 1.05
C GLY A 138 2.25 -15.49 2.47
N GLY A 139 1.65 -16.19 3.43
CA GLY A 139 1.99 -16.04 4.84
C GLY A 139 1.21 -14.92 5.51
N LYS A 140 0.78 -15.18 6.75
CA LYS A 140 -0.19 -14.33 7.45
C LYS A 140 0.27 -12.87 7.58
N ALA A 141 1.53 -12.63 7.93
CA ALA A 141 2.03 -11.27 8.08
C ALA A 141 2.04 -10.50 6.74
N ALA A 142 2.56 -11.11 5.68
CA ALA A 142 2.63 -10.46 4.37
C ALA A 142 1.22 -10.22 3.78
N GLU A 143 0.31 -11.19 3.86
CA GLU A 143 -1.07 -11.02 3.41
C GLU A 143 -1.75 -9.84 4.11
N GLN A 144 -1.54 -9.73 5.43
CA GLN A 144 -2.10 -8.64 6.23
C GLN A 144 -1.54 -7.28 5.82
N LEU A 145 -0.22 -7.17 5.61
CA LEU A 145 0.40 -5.91 5.17
C LEU A 145 -0.08 -5.50 3.78
N THR A 146 -0.22 -6.45 2.85
CA THR A 146 -0.74 -6.18 1.49
C THR A 146 -2.15 -5.63 1.52
N ILE A 147 -3.06 -6.28 2.26
CA ILE A 147 -4.46 -5.85 2.39
C ILE A 147 -4.51 -4.46 3.03
N TYR A 148 -3.88 -4.28 4.19
CA TYR A 148 -4.01 -3.03 4.94
C TYR A 148 -3.18 -1.88 4.36
N SER A 149 -2.19 -2.15 3.51
CA SER A 149 -1.52 -1.13 2.70
C SER A 149 -2.53 -0.42 1.78
N VAL A 150 -3.35 -1.18 1.06
CA VAL A 150 -4.40 -0.62 0.20
C VAL A 150 -5.50 0.03 1.03
N VAL A 151 -6.00 -0.67 2.06
CA VAL A 151 -7.08 -0.17 2.92
C VAL A 151 -6.71 1.15 3.60
N ASN A 152 -5.54 1.20 4.25
CA ASN A 152 -5.14 2.39 5.00
C ASN A 152 -4.80 3.56 4.07
N SER A 153 -4.33 3.31 2.85
CA SER A 153 -4.07 4.40 1.89
C SER A 153 -5.38 4.96 1.31
N LEU A 154 -6.34 4.10 0.96
CA LEU A 154 -7.63 4.54 0.43
C LEU A 154 -8.52 5.22 1.47
N THR A 155 -8.46 4.78 2.72
CA THR A 155 -9.24 5.37 3.84
C THR A 155 -8.65 6.68 4.36
N GLU A 156 -7.62 7.23 3.70
CA GLU A 156 -7.21 8.63 3.88
C GLU A 156 -8.18 9.58 3.15
N LEU A 157 -8.88 9.08 2.13
CA LEU A 157 -10.00 9.77 1.52
C LEU A 157 -11.20 9.67 2.47
N LYS A 158 -11.78 10.82 2.84
CA LYS A 158 -12.81 10.92 3.88
C LYS A 158 -14.11 10.21 3.51
N GLU A 159 -14.33 10.04 2.20
CA GLU A 159 -15.46 9.37 1.60
C GLU A 159 -15.37 7.85 1.72
N ILE A 160 -14.18 7.29 1.98
CA ILE A 160 -13.94 5.84 2.00
C ILE A 160 -13.64 5.42 3.43
N SER A 161 -14.51 4.59 4.01
CA SER A 161 -14.29 4.01 5.35
C SER A 161 -13.82 2.56 5.29
N GLN A 162 -14.13 1.84 4.20
CA GLN A 162 -13.80 0.42 4.04
C GLN A 162 -13.45 0.10 2.59
N VAL A 163 -12.66 -0.96 2.39
CA VAL A 163 -12.25 -1.43 1.06
C VAL A 163 -12.61 -2.89 0.86
N LYS A 164 -13.24 -3.20 -0.27
CA LYS A 164 -13.51 -4.56 -0.74
C LYS A 164 -12.63 -4.88 -1.94
N PHE A 165 -12.21 -6.12 -2.06
CA PHE A 165 -11.32 -6.55 -3.13
C PHE A 165 -12.03 -7.49 -4.11
N LYS A 166 -11.61 -7.40 -5.38
CA LYS A 166 -11.92 -8.34 -6.45
C LYS A 166 -10.65 -8.70 -7.20
N ILE A 167 -10.63 -9.90 -7.75
CA ILE A 167 -9.56 -10.40 -8.61
C ILE A 167 -10.22 -10.87 -9.90
N GLU A 168 -9.82 -10.27 -11.02
CA GLU A 168 -10.41 -10.53 -12.34
C GLU A 168 -11.95 -10.38 -12.34
N GLY A 169 -12.46 -9.36 -11.64
CA GLY A 169 -13.89 -9.08 -11.48
C GLY A 169 -14.64 -10.00 -10.51
N LYS A 170 -13.98 -11.03 -9.95
CA LYS A 170 -14.58 -12.03 -9.08
C LYS A 170 -14.21 -11.81 -7.61
N THR A 171 -15.13 -12.13 -6.71
CA THR A 171 -14.85 -12.17 -5.26
C THR A 171 -14.17 -13.50 -4.94
N SER A 172 -13.13 -13.48 -4.11
CA SER A 172 -12.47 -14.69 -3.60
C SER A 172 -12.77 -14.86 -2.11
N LYS A 173 -13.04 -16.09 -1.66
CA LYS A 173 -13.26 -16.38 -0.24
C LYS A 173 -12.00 -16.13 0.60
N GLU A 174 -10.85 -16.45 0.04
CA GLU A 174 -9.55 -16.34 0.69
C GLU A 174 -8.52 -15.70 -0.24
N PHE A 175 -7.56 -15.01 0.36
CA PHE A 175 -6.46 -14.42 -0.40
C PHE A 175 -5.39 -15.46 -0.74
N LYS A 176 -4.51 -15.85 0.20
CA LYS A 176 -3.55 -16.95 0.02
C LYS A 176 -3.70 -18.07 1.07
N GLY A 177 -4.84 -18.10 1.75
CA GLY A 177 -5.23 -19.14 2.72
C GLY A 177 -5.17 -18.69 4.18
N ALA A 178 -4.51 -17.56 4.49
CA ALA A 178 -4.46 -17.07 5.88
C ALA A 178 -5.60 -16.11 6.26
N PHE A 179 -6.29 -15.53 5.27
CA PHE A 179 -7.34 -14.53 5.49
C PHE A 179 -8.59 -14.76 4.65
N LYS A 180 -9.74 -14.52 5.28
CA LYS A 180 -10.99 -14.27 4.57
C LYS A 180 -10.86 -13.01 3.74
N PHE A 181 -11.33 -13.06 2.50
CA PHE A 181 -11.12 -12.03 1.48
C PHE A 181 -12.41 -11.66 0.73
N ASP A 182 -13.55 -12.13 1.24
CA ASP A 182 -14.89 -11.90 0.69
C ASP A 182 -15.64 -10.71 1.31
N ASN A 183 -15.10 -10.17 2.40
CA ASN A 183 -15.67 -9.05 3.16
C ASN A 183 -14.99 -7.72 2.84
N ALA A 184 -15.64 -6.62 3.22
CA ALA A 184 -15.00 -5.31 3.23
C ALA A 184 -14.08 -5.19 4.46
N PHE A 185 -12.95 -4.52 4.29
CA PHE A 185 -11.93 -4.30 5.30
C PHE A 185 -11.97 -2.84 5.75
N PRO A 186 -12.27 -2.57 7.04
CA PRO A 186 -12.18 -1.22 7.59
C PRO A 186 -10.73 -0.83 7.85
N ARG A 187 -10.50 0.48 8.00
CA ARG A 187 -9.19 1.02 8.40
C ARG A 187 -8.65 0.34 9.66
N SER A 188 -7.34 0.05 9.68
CA SER A 188 -6.66 -0.52 10.84
C SER A 188 -5.39 0.24 11.17
N THR A 189 -5.48 1.10 12.20
CA THR A 189 -4.36 1.95 12.65
C THR A 189 -3.34 1.20 13.51
N SER A 190 -3.69 0.03 14.04
CA SER A 190 -2.79 -0.79 14.87
C SER A 190 -1.57 -1.32 14.10
N LEU A 191 -1.70 -1.41 12.77
CA LEU A 191 -0.63 -1.85 11.86
C LEU A 191 0.28 -0.71 11.42
N ILE A 192 -0.08 0.55 11.69
CA ILE A 192 0.71 1.71 11.31
C ILE A 192 1.83 1.90 12.35
N SER A 193 3.07 1.99 11.89
CA SER A 193 4.21 2.35 12.72
C SER A 193 4.06 3.79 13.20
N LYS A 194 4.38 4.04 14.48
CA LYS A 194 4.24 5.38 15.08
C LYS A 194 5.39 6.33 14.70
N GLU A 195 6.34 5.87 13.89
CA GLU A 195 7.48 6.66 13.44
C GLU A 195 7.20 7.23 12.05
N THR A 196 6.95 8.54 11.97
CA THR A 196 6.91 9.28 10.72
C THR A 196 8.32 9.41 10.17
N THR A 197 8.51 9.16 8.87
CA THR A 197 9.79 9.29 8.18
C THR A 197 10.28 10.75 8.23
N ASN A 198 11.42 10.99 8.89
CA ASN A 198 12.19 12.20 8.70
C ASN A 198 12.68 12.23 7.24
N LEU A 199 12.35 13.30 6.51
CA LEU A 199 12.92 13.60 5.20
C LEU A 199 14.42 13.88 5.37
N THR A 200 15.29 12.99 4.89
CA THR A 200 16.74 13.26 4.80
C THR A 200 17.25 12.90 3.40
N LYS A 201 17.92 13.87 2.77
CA LYS A 201 18.70 13.78 1.52
C LYS A 201 19.96 12.87 1.69
N PRO A 202 20.64 12.45 0.59
CA PRO A 202 21.40 11.20 0.50
C PRO A 202 22.88 11.25 0.95
N ASP A 203 23.42 10.03 1.07
CA ASP A 203 24.82 9.56 1.19
C ASP A 203 25.50 9.74 2.57
N THR A 204 26.24 8.78 3.14
CA THR A 204 27.02 7.64 2.60
C THR A 204 27.42 6.67 3.74
N SER A 205 27.62 5.36 3.42
CA SER A 205 28.56 4.36 4.05
C SER A 205 28.47 4.08 5.57
N GLU A 206 28.66 2.89 6.15
CA GLU A 206 29.23 1.61 5.73
C GLU A 206 28.94 0.55 6.83
N GLU A 207 28.82 -0.70 6.37
CA GLU A 207 29.06 -2.02 6.98
C GLU A 207 29.49 -2.18 8.47
N SER A 208 28.89 -3.15 9.17
CA SER A 208 29.68 -4.15 9.92
C SER A 208 28.90 -5.44 10.26
N LYS A 209 29.63 -6.54 10.14
CA LYS A 209 29.26 -7.96 10.17
C LYS A 209 29.44 -8.58 11.57
N LYS A 210 28.66 -9.66 11.82
CA LYS A 210 29.03 -11.00 12.35
C LYS A 210 29.49 -11.19 13.80
N SER A 211 28.88 -12.17 14.49
CA SER A 211 29.50 -13.32 15.24
C SER A 211 28.38 -14.05 16.02
N GLU A 212 28.09 -15.35 15.79
CA GLU A 212 28.77 -16.60 16.24
C GLU A 212 28.15 -17.25 17.51
N GLU A 213 27.48 -18.39 17.29
CA GLU A 213 27.63 -19.71 17.90
C GLU A 213 28.14 -19.89 19.36
N SER A 214 27.40 -20.68 20.18
CA SER A 214 27.99 -21.71 21.09
C SER A 214 26.96 -22.59 21.85
N LYS A 215 26.87 -23.85 21.39
CA LYS A 215 26.95 -25.18 22.06
C LYS A 215 26.78 -25.38 23.60
N LYS A 216 26.17 -26.56 23.91
CA LYS A 216 26.25 -27.46 25.12
C LYS A 216 25.39 -27.07 26.33
N ASP A 217 24.71 -27.98 27.05
CA ASP A 217 25.12 -29.31 27.53
C ASP A 217 23.93 -30.25 27.91
N LYS A 218 24.26 -31.54 28.09
CA LYS A 218 23.45 -32.73 28.44
C LYS A 218 22.76 -32.65 29.83
N THR A 219 21.76 -33.48 30.18
CA THR A 219 21.96 -34.81 30.84
C THR A 219 20.64 -35.59 31.11
N GLU A 220 20.72 -36.91 30.85
CA GLU A 220 20.02 -38.12 31.35
C GLU A 220 18.52 -38.18 31.72
N LYS A 221 17.86 -39.24 31.23
CA LYS A 221 17.38 -40.34 32.10
C LYS A 221 17.01 -41.65 31.35
N ASP A 222 17.61 -42.75 31.83
CA ASP A 222 17.15 -44.15 31.96
C ASP A 222 16.09 -44.73 30.99
N ASN A 223 16.34 -45.91 30.39
CA ASN A 223 16.08 -47.22 31.03
C ASN A 223 16.17 -48.41 30.02
N LYS A 224 17.11 -49.32 30.29
CA LYS A 224 17.03 -50.79 30.27
C LYS A 224 16.15 -51.52 29.21
N GLY A 225 16.87 -52.14 28.26
CA GLY A 225 16.89 -53.61 28.11
C GLY A 225 15.95 -54.26 27.08
N ASN A 226 16.53 -54.82 26.01
CA ASN A 226 16.38 -56.25 25.72
C ASN A 226 17.51 -56.75 24.80
N LYS A 227 17.96 -57.98 25.07
CA LYS A 227 18.81 -58.82 24.22
C LYS A 227 17.92 -59.30 23.04
N ASP A 228 18.42 -59.62 21.85
CA ASP A 228 19.25 -60.78 21.57
C ASP A 228 20.04 -60.59 20.26
N ALA A 229 21.15 -61.32 20.20
CA ALA A 229 22.05 -61.47 19.07
C ALA A 229 21.34 -62.06 17.84
N GLN A 230 21.89 -61.85 16.65
CA GLN A 230 22.76 -62.83 15.99
C GLN A 230 23.03 -62.41 14.52
N ALA A 231 24.32 -62.26 14.18
CA ALA A 231 25.04 -62.69 12.95
C ALA A 231 24.39 -62.40 11.57
N THR A 232 25.06 -62.03 10.48
CA THR A 232 26.44 -62.30 10.01
C THR A 232 26.57 -61.67 8.61
N ILE A 233 27.66 -60.92 8.39
CA ILE A 233 28.66 -61.01 7.28
C ILE A 233 28.24 -60.81 5.79
N SER A 234 29.22 -60.21 5.08
CA SER A 234 29.52 -60.03 3.64
C SER A 234 28.89 -58.82 2.96
N ASP A 235 29.64 -57.76 2.60
CA ASP A 235 30.73 -57.67 1.58
C ASP A 235 30.18 -58.05 0.19
N GLN A 236 30.37 -57.37 -0.94
CA GLN A 236 31.09 -56.16 -1.34
C GLN A 236 30.73 -55.93 -2.83
N ASP A 237 30.86 -54.69 -3.28
CA ASP A 237 31.33 -54.27 -4.61
C ASP A 237 30.51 -54.36 -5.91
N SER A 238 30.86 -53.36 -6.75
CA SER A 238 30.87 -53.29 -8.23
C SER A 238 29.59 -52.96 -9.04
N ALA A 239 29.51 -51.67 -9.41
CA ALA A 239 29.57 -51.07 -10.76
C ALA A 239 28.66 -51.55 -11.93
N ASP A 240 28.19 -50.53 -12.67
CA ASP A 240 27.63 -50.48 -14.04
C ASP A 240 26.29 -51.22 -14.26
N GLU A 241 25.31 -50.76 -15.04
CA GLU A 241 25.31 -50.02 -16.30
C GLU A 241 23.91 -49.37 -16.53
N ILE A 242 23.83 -48.41 -17.45
CA ILE A 242 22.62 -47.72 -17.89
C ILE A 242 21.90 -48.56 -18.97
N GLU A 243 20.56 -48.63 -18.96
CA GLU A 243 19.67 -48.34 -20.11
C GLU A 243 18.24 -48.94 -20.01
N VAL A 244 17.35 -48.32 -20.78
CA VAL A 244 16.05 -48.76 -21.30
C VAL A 244 14.82 -48.53 -20.42
N PHE A 245 14.20 -47.36 -20.63
CA PHE A 245 12.79 -47.11 -20.32
C PHE A 245 11.95 -47.65 -21.47
N GLU A 246 11.12 -48.65 -21.16
CA GLU A 246 10.18 -49.27 -22.10
C GLU A 246 8.87 -48.47 -22.11
N GLU A 247 8.51 -48.01 -23.29
CA GLU A 247 7.28 -47.31 -23.65
C GLU A 247 6.11 -48.32 -23.69
N HIS A 248 4.93 -47.94 -23.18
CA HIS A 248 3.69 -48.68 -23.42
C HIS A 248 2.61 -47.72 -23.93
N GLU A 249 2.35 -47.86 -25.23
CA GLU A 249 1.18 -47.38 -25.98
C GLU A 249 -0.11 -48.10 -25.50
N HIS A 250 -1.31 -47.54 -25.55
CA HIS A 250 -2.25 -47.42 -26.69
C HIS A 250 -3.67 -47.15 -26.08
N PRO A 251 -4.77 -46.94 -26.85
CA PRO A 251 -4.93 -46.39 -28.20
C PRO A 251 -6.01 -45.26 -28.26
N PRO A 252 -6.15 -44.56 -29.40
CA PRO A 252 -7.28 -43.68 -29.69
C PRO A 252 -8.46 -44.46 -30.29
N VAL A 253 -9.69 -44.05 -29.96
CA VAL A 253 -10.92 -44.56 -30.59
C VAL A 253 -11.37 -43.58 -31.67
N SER A 254 -11.47 -44.09 -32.90
CA SER A 254 -12.03 -43.55 -34.14
C SER A 254 -13.55 -43.30 -34.02
N GLU A 255 -14.09 -42.14 -34.44
CA GLU A 255 -14.61 -41.81 -35.79
C GLU A 255 -16.05 -42.35 -35.98
N ILE A 256 -17.07 -41.55 -36.36
CA ILE A 256 -17.59 -41.42 -37.74
C ILE A 256 -18.92 -40.59 -37.77
N ILE A 257 -19.02 -39.63 -38.72
CA ILE A 257 -20.22 -39.13 -39.50
C ILE A 257 -21.22 -38.18 -38.77
N ASP A 258 -21.77 -37.07 -39.31
CA ASP A 258 -22.26 -36.67 -40.66
C ASP A 258 -21.94 -35.21 -41.06
N GLU A 259 -21.87 -34.99 -42.38
CA GLU A 259 -21.82 -33.72 -43.12
C GLU A 259 -23.19 -33.02 -43.24
N ASP A 260 -23.13 -31.73 -43.61
CA ASP A 260 -24.13 -30.89 -44.29
C ASP A 260 -25.49 -30.56 -43.61
N ASP A 261 -25.70 -29.25 -43.31
CA ASP A 261 -26.81 -28.50 -43.94
C ASP A 261 -26.80 -26.99 -43.60
N GLU A 262 -27.47 -26.27 -44.50
CA GLU A 262 -27.45 -24.85 -44.83
C GLU A 262 -28.00 -23.82 -43.80
N GLU A 263 -27.69 -22.55 -44.12
CA GLU A 263 -28.50 -21.33 -43.96
C GLU A 263 -29.55 -21.25 -42.84
N GLY A 264 -29.29 -20.38 -41.86
CA GLY A 264 -30.25 -19.99 -40.83
C GLY A 264 -30.07 -18.55 -40.36
N LYS A 265 -30.49 -17.60 -41.20
CA LYS A 265 -30.69 -16.18 -40.87
C LYS A 265 -31.61 -16.08 -39.64
N THR A 266 -31.14 -15.51 -38.52
CA THR A 266 -32.05 -15.07 -37.44
C THR A 266 -31.82 -13.59 -37.15
N THR A 267 -32.62 -12.79 -37.83
CA THR A 267 -32.88 -11.39 -37.54
C THR A 267 -33.68 -11.28 -36.24
N PHE A 268 -33.12 -10.66 -35.21
CA PHE A 268 -33.89 -10.18 -34.06
C PHE A 268 -34.40 -8.78 -34.38
N TYR A 269 -35.70 -8.69 -34.70
CA TYR A 269 -36.48 -7.47 -34.58
C TYR A 269 -36.99 -7.41 -33.13
N PHE A 270 -36.66 -6.34 -32.41
CA PHE A 270 -37.48 -5.89 -31.29
C PHE A 270 -38.04 -4.53 -31.70
N GLU A 271 -39.36 -4.50 -31.80
CA GLU A 271 -40.18 -3.36 -32.18
C GLU A 271 -40.06 -2.25 -31.12
N ASP A 272 -39.80 -1.03 -31.61
CA ASP A 272 -40.01 0.21 -30.88
C ASP A 272 -41.53 0.42 -30.72
N GLU A 273 -42.04 0.42 -29.48
CA GLU A 273 -43.30 1.09 -29.17
C GLU A 273 -43.02 2.47 -28.53
N PRO A 274 -43.46 3.58 -29.16
CA PRO A 274 -43.44 4.90 -28.55
C PRO A 274 -44.62 5.05 -27.58
N ILE A 275 -44.33 5.49 -26.34
CA ILE A 275 -45.35 5.90 -25.37
C ILE A 275 -45.85 7.29 -25.77
N GLU A 276 -47.14 7.38 -26.09
CA GLU A 276 -47.85 8.62 -26.41
C GLU A 276 -47.92 9.56 -25.19
N GLU A 277 -47.76 10.85 -25.48
CA GLU A 277 -48.06 11.97 -24.60
C GLU A 277 -49.57 12.05 -24.35
N GLU A 278 -49.99 12.06 -23.08
CA GLU A 278 -51.34 12.50 -22.69
C GLU A 278 -51.23 13.79 -21.86
N LEU A 279 -51.49 14.90 -22.55
CA LEU A 279 -51.84 16.21 -21.99
C LEU A 279 -53.32 16.17 -21.59
N VAL A 280 -53.63 16.44 -20.31
CA VAL A 280 -54.96 16.92 -19.90
C VAL A 280 -54.80 18.04 -18.86
N GLU A 281 -55.20 19.23 -19.31
CA GLU A 281 -55.74 20.43 -18.63
C GLU A 281 -55.15 20.95 -17.31
#